data_AF-A0AAW6ZEM9-F1
#
_entry.id   AF-A0AAW6ZEM9-F1
#
_cell.length_a   1.000
_cell.length_b   1.000
_cell.length_c   1.000
_cell.angle_alpha   90.00
_cell.angle_beta   90.00
_cell.angle_gamma   90.00
#
_symmetry.space_group_name_H-M   'P 1'
#
loop_
_entity.id
_entity.type
_entity.pdbx_description
1 polymer ?
#
loop_
_entity_poly.entity_id
_entity_poly.type
_entity_poly.pdbx_seq_one_letter_code
_entity_poly.pdbx_strand_id
1 'polypeptide(L)'
;MLYWDDVSDSFDGWMNLLRQLGGDSFINFEQDIWETARTYETVPHFGNLRQHHLLERLQDTIRNRWPFLRTGFLINALDTHFYVNDELVETMRDLDAVLGCHYRENEDDLKEE
;
A
#
# COMPACT_ATOMS: atom_id res chain seq x y z
N MET A 1 15.47 14.85 -12.57
CA MET A 1 14.85 13.69 -11.89
C MET A 1 15.39 13.70 -10.49
N LEU A 2 14.60 14.13 -9.50
CA LEU A 2 15.00 14.01 -8.09
C LEU A 2 15.04 12.52 -7.77
N TYR A 3 16.24 11.96 -7.66
CA TYR A 3 16.45 10.63 -7.10
C TYR A 3 16.11 10.76 -5.61
N TRP A 4 15.05 10.09 -5.20
CA TRP A 4 14.62 10.03 -3.80
C TRP A 4 15.14 8.71 -3.23
N ASP A 5 16.43 8.68 -2.88
CA ASP A 5 17.16 7.47 -2.46
C ASP A 5 16.72 6.92 -1.08
N ASP A 6 15.70 7.53 -0.47
CA ASP A 6 15.30 7.28 0.92
C ASP A 6 13.86 6.69 1.02
N VAL A 7 13.48 5.84 0.07
CA VAL A 7 12.25 5.03 0.13
C VAL A 7 12.61 3.56 0.21
N SER A 8 11.68 2.73 0.69
CA SER A 8 11.85 1.27 0.73
C SER A 8 12.13 0.70 -0.67
N ASP A 9 12.94 -0.36 -0.71
CA ASP A 9 13.20 -1.14 -1.93
C ASP A 9 11.92 -1.66 -2.59
N SER A 10 10.86 -1.87 -1.81
CA SER A 10 9.55 -2.34 -2.28
C SER A 10 8.68 -1.23 -2.88
N PHE A 11 9.12 0.03 -2.83
CA PHE A 11 8.32 1.19 -3.25
C PHE A 11 7.86 1.10 -4.71
N ASP A 12 8.75 0.74 -5.63
CA ASP A 12 8.41 0.58 -7.05
C ASP A 12 7.46 -0.61 -7.27
N GLY A 13 7.57 -1.65 -6.45
CA GLY A 13 6.64 -2.77 -6.40
C GLY A 13 5.21 -2.32 -6.09
N TRP A 14 5.05 -1.55 -5.01
CA TRP A 14 3.76 -0.99 -4.61
C TRP A 14 3.18 -0.03 -5.63
N MET A 15 4.01 0.80 -6.27
CA MET A 15 3.56 1.70 -7.33
C MET A 15 3.03 0.92 -8.54
N ASN A 16 3.74 -0.15 -8.92
CA ASN A 16 3.30 -1.03 -9.99
C ASN A 16 2.04 -1.83 -9.61
N LEU A 17 1.90 -2.23 -8.34
CA LEU A 17 0.69 -2.87 -7.83
C LEU A 17 -0.51 -1.91 -7.91
N LEU A 18 -0.38 -0.69 -7.41
CA LEU A 18 -1.42 0.33 -7.47
C LEU A 18 -1.88 0.60 -8.91
N ARG A 19 -0.93 0.69 -9.85
CA ARG A 19 -1.21 0.84 -11.28
C ARG A 19 -1.98 -0.36 -11.85
N GLN A 20 -1.59 -1.58 -11.52
CA GLN A 20 -2.32 -2.79 -11.97
C GLN A 20 -3.75 -2.85 -11.41
N LEU A 21 -3.98 -2.28 -10.23
CA LEU A 21 -5.30 -2.16 -9.63
C LEU A 21 -6.13 -1.00 -10.20
N GLY A 22 -5.56 -0.17 -11.09
CA GLY A 22 -6.22 1.00 -11.69
C GLY A 22 -6.37 2.18 -10.72
N GLY A 23 -5.57 2.22 -9.65
CA GLY A 23 -5.61 3.29 -8.65
C GLY A 23 -4.66 4.46 -8.93
N ASP A 24 -3.99 4.47 -10.08
CA ASP A 24 -2.94 5.43 -10.45
C ASP A 24 -3.45 6.74 -11.06
N SER A 25 -4.77 6.98 -11.08
CA SER A 25 -5.33 8.18 -11.69
C SER A 25 -4.78 9.45 -11.01
N PHE A 26 -3.86 10.14 -11.70
CA PHE A 26 -3.24 11.43 -11.39
C PHE A 26 -2.76 11.58 -9.94
N ILE A 27 -1.71 10.85 -9.54
CA ILE A 27 -1.00 11.18 -8.29
C ILE A 27 0.05 12.25 -8.59
N ASN A 28 -0.20 13.47 -8.08
CA ASN A 28 0.83 14.51 -8.04
C ASN A 28 1.57 14.42 -6.70
N PHE A 29 2.40 13.38 -6.55
CA PHE A 29 3.14 13.12 -5.31
C PHE A 29 3.88 14.36 -4.82
N GLU A 30 4.45 15.17 -5.71
CA GLU A 30 5.20 16.36 -5.31
C GLU A 30 4.31 17.38 -4.59
N GLN A 31 3.12 17.65 -5.11
CA GLN A 31 2.18 18.59 -4.49
C GLN A 31 1.64 18.03 -3.16
N ASP A 32 1.22 16.77 -3.14
CA ASP A 32 0.62 16.15 -1.95
C ASP A 32 1.64 16.06 -0.80
N ILE A 33 2.89 15.70 -1.11
CA ILE A 33 4.00 15.69 -0.15
C ILE A 33 4.23 17.10 0.39
N TRP A 34 4.23 18.12 -0.47
CA TRP A 34 4.51 19.50 -0.05
C TRP A 34 3.39 20.07 0.81
N GLU A 35 2.15 19.84 0.44
CA GLU A 35 0.99 20.25 1.22
C GLU A 35 0.98 19.56 2.59
N THR A 36 1.29 18.26 2.62
CA THR A 36 1.39 17.50 3.86
C THR A 36 2.52 18.01 4.75
N ALA A 37 3.72 18.16 4.20
CA ALA A 37 4.91 18.62 4.95
C ALA A 37 4.70 19.96 5.64
N ARG A 38 3.96 20.88 5.00
CA ARG A 38 3.67 22.23 5.54
C ARG A 38 2.77 22.23 6.77
N THR A 39 2.11 21.12 7.08
CA THR A 39 1.25 20.99 8.28
C THR A 39 2.04 20.62 9.54
N TYR A 40 3.30 20.19 9.40
CA TYR A 40 4.14 19.79 10.53
C TYR A 40 4.98 20.97 11.05
N GLU A 41 5.09 21.07 12.39
CA GLU A 41 5.97 22.03 13.05
C GLU A 41 7.45 21.75 12.75
N THR A 42 7.82 20.46 12.68
CA THR A 42 9.11 19.98 12.20
C THR A 42 8.91 19.15 10.96
N VAL A 43 9.54 19.54 9.85
CA VAL A 43 9.35 18.88 8.55
C VAL A 43 9.78 17.41 8.63
N PRO A 44 8.87 16.45 8.35
CA PRO A 44 9.19 15.04 8.37
C PRO A 44 9.96 14.63 7.12
N HIS A 45 10.55 13.43 7.14
CA HIS A 45 11.30 12.89 6.01
C HIS A 45 10.42 12.76 4.77
N PHE A 46 10.79 13.39 3.64
CA PHE A 46 9.96 13.38 2.43
C PHE A 46 9.78 11.98 1.84
N GLY A 47 10.79 11.11 1.97
CA GLY A 47 10.65 9.69 1.63
C GLY A 47 9.54 9.00 2.41
N ASN A 48 9.35 9.34 3.70
CA ASN A 48 8.28 8.77 4.52
C ASN A 48 6.91 9.31 4.11
N LEU A 49 6.82 10.62 3.83
CA LEU A 49 5.58 11.20 3.31
C LEU A 49 5.17 10.56 1.97
N ARG A 50 6.13 10.36 1.08
CA ARG A 50 5.89 9.74 -0.23
C ARG A 50 5.38 8.31 -0.10
N GLN A 51 6.04 7.51 0.74
CA GLN A 51 5.63 6.14 1.05
C GLN A 51 4.23 6.12 1.68
N HIS A 52 3.95 7.05 2.60
CA HIS A 52 2.65 7.17 3.24
C HIS A 52 1.53 7.38 2.23
N HIS A 53 1.66 8.39 1.36
CA HIS A 53 0.66 8.67 0.32
C HIS A 53 0.43 7.49 -0.63
N LEU A 54 1.50 6.81 -1.05
CA LEU A 54 1.38 5.63 -1.91
C LEU A 54 0.63 4.49 -1.21
N LEU A 55 1.03 4.17 0.03
CA LEU A 55 0.47 3.05 0.78
C LEU A 55 -0.96 3.30 1.24
N GLU A 56 -1.30 4.54 1.60
CA GLU A 56 -2.68 4.95 1.89
C GLU A 56 -3.57 4.77 0.66
N ARG A 57 -3.12 5.23 -0.51
CA ARG A 57 -3.88 5.05 -1.77
C ARG A 57 -4.04 3.59 -2.15
N LEU A 58 -3.01 2.78 -1.95
CA LEU A 58 -3.06 1.35 -2.17
C LEU A 58 -4.04 0.67 -1.20
N GLN A 59 -4.00 1.06 0.09
CA GLN A 59 -4.93 0.61 1.12
C GLN A 59 -6.38 0.87 0.71
N ASP A 60 -6.68 2.10 0.28
CA ASP A 60 -8.02 2.51 -0.14
C ASP A 60 -8.46 1.76 -1.41
N THR A 61 -7.57 1.61 -2.38
CA THR A 61 -7.85 0.88 -3.63
C THR A 61 -8.22 -0.57 -3.34
N ILE A 62 -7.48 -1.25 -2.46
CA ILE A 62 -7.75 -2.64 -2.07
C ILE A 62 -9.04 -2.73 -1.27
N ARG A 63 -9.26 -1.86 -0.27
CA ARG A 63 -10.49 -1.87 0.55
C ARG A 63 -11.74 -1.60 -0.27
N ASN A 64 -11.66 -0.69 -1.23
CA ASN A 64 -12.79 -0.38 -2.12
C ASN A 64 -13.15 -1.57 -3.02
N ARG A 65 -12.15 -2.34 -3.46
CA ARG A 65 -12.37 -3.50 -4.35
C ARG A 65 -12.71 -4.79 -3.60
N TRP A 66 -12.12 -4.98 -2.42
CA TRP A 66 -12.29 -6.16 -1.57
C TRP A 66 -12.49 -5.72 -0.10
N PRO A 67 -13.72 -5.33 0.28
CA PRO A 67 -13.99 -4.79 1.62
C PRO A 67 -13.76 -5.78 2.78
N PHE A 68 -13.67 -7.07 2.47
CA PHE A 68 -13.40 -8.14 3.45
C PHE A 68 -11.91 -8.28 3.81
N LEU A 69 -11.01 -7.65 3.05
CA LEU A 69 -9.57 -7.68 3.35
C LEU A 69 -9.20 -6.63 4.40
N ARG A 70 -8.44 -7.04 5.40
CA ARG A 70 -7.83 -6.13 6.39
C ARG A 70 -6.51 -5.64 5.83
N THR A 71 -6.40 -4.34 5.58
CA THR A 71 -5.16 -3.73 5.07
C THR A 71 -4.55 -2.78 6.10
N GLY A 72 -3.23 -2.64 6.07
CA GLY A 72 -2.51 -1.71 6.93
C GLY A 72 -1.06 -1.52 6.46
N PHE A 73 -0.38 -0.52 7.00
CA PHE A 73 1.03 -0.30 6.72
C PHE A 73 1.77 0.29 7.92
N LEU A 74 3.08 0.10 7.94
CA LEU A 74 3.99 0.66 8.93
C LEU A 74 5.09 1.41 8.19
N ILE A 75 5.38 2.64 8.63
CA ILE A 75 6.50 3.45 8.14
C ILE A 75 7.25 3.95 9.36
N ASN A 76 8.54 3.65 9.44
CA ASN A 76 9.43 4.23 10.45
C ASN A 76 10.78 4.64 9.82
N ALA A 77 11.76 5.00 10.65
CA ALA A 77 13.06 5.46 10.16
C ALA A 77 13.98 4.34 9.62
N LEU A 78 13.60 3.08 9.81
CA LEU A 78 14.39 1.89 9.47
C LEU A 78 13.72 1.04 8.39
N ASP A 79 12.39 1.01 8.34
CA ASP A 79 11.65 0.09 7.49
C ASP A 79 10.24 0.60 7.14
N THR A 80 9.74 0.09 6.02
CA THR A 80 8.38 0.31 5.54
C THR A 80 7.77 -1.01 5.07
N HIS A 81 6.57 -1.31 5.55
CA HIS A 81 5.84 -2.52 5.19
C HIS A 81 4.38 -2.24 4.88
N PHE A 82 3.83 -3.02 3.95
CA PHE A 82 2.41 -3.03 3.61
C PHE A 82 1.84 -4.43 3.84
N TYR A 83 0.66 -4.49 4.44
CA TYR A 83 0.03 -5.72 4.90
C TYR A 83 -1.37 -5.88 4.35
N VAL A 84 -1.73 -7.12 4.01
CA VAL A 84 -3.10 -7.54 3.70
C VAL A 84 -3.38 -8.85 4.45
N ASN A 85 -4.39 -8.86 5.33
CA ASN A 85 -4.70 -9.95 6.25
C ASN A 85 -3.47 -10.44 7.03
N ASP A 86 -2.71 -9.51 7.59
CA ASP A 86 -1.49 -9.76 8.38
C ASP A 86 -0.29 -10.33 7.57
N GLU A 87 -0.43 -10.51 6.25
CA GLU A 87 0.63 -10.95 5.34
C GLU A 87 1.31 -9.77 4.64
N LEU A 88 2.63 -9.85 4.45
CA LEU A 88 3.40 -8.85 3.70
C LEU A 88 3.03 -8.91 2.21
N VAL A 89 2.74 -7.74 1.62
CA VAL A 89 2.36 -7.62 0.21
C VAL A 89 3.20 -6.56 -0.47
N GLU A 90 3.96 -6.97 -1.49
CA GLU A 90 4.79 -6.09 -2.30
C GLU A 90 4.36 -6.10 -3.77
N THR A 91 3.76 -7.20 -4.21
CA THR A 91 3.42 -7.46 -5.60
C THR A 91 1.99 -7.96 -5.77
N MET A 92 1.52 -7.98 -7.02
CA MET A 92 0.22 -8.56 -7.37
C MET A 92 0.16 -10.05 -7.01
N ARG A 93 1.28 -10.76 -7.13
CA ARG A 93 1.35 -12.19 -6.77
C ARG A 93 1.11 -12.42 -5.29
N ASP A 94 1.61 -11.54 -4.43
CA ASP A 94 1.41 -11.66 -2.98
C ASP A 94 -0.07 -11.41 -2.64
N LEU A 95 -0.67 -10.40 -3.27
CA LEU A 95 -2.10 -10.11 -3.14
C LEU A 95 -2.98 -11.28 -3.64
N ASP A 96 -2.64 -11.87 -4.79
CA ASP A 96 -3.34 -13.04 -5.34
C ASP A 96 -3.24 -14.25 -4.40
N ALA A 97 -2.09 -14.42 -3.72
CA ALA A 97 -1.92 -15.47 -2.74
C ALA A 97 -2.85 -15.27 -1.52
N VAL A 98 -2.93 -14.03 -1.00
CA VAL A 98 -3.83 -13.68 0.11
C VAL A 98 -5.29 -13.92 -0.28
N LEU A 99 -5.70 -13.47 -1.46
CA LEU A 99 -7.05 -13.73 -2.00
C LEU A 99 -7.34 -15.22 -2.13
N GLY A 100 -6.40 -16.00 -2.68
CA GLY A 100 -6.55 -17.43 -2.85
C GLY A 100 -6.61 -18.22 -1.54
N CYS A 101 -5.94 -17.76 -0.47
CA CYS A 101 -6.12 -18.33 0.86
C CYS A 101 -7.52 -18.03 1.41
N HIS A 102 -7.96 -16.77 1.33
CA HIS A 102 -9.28 -16.38 1.80
C HIS A 102 -10.40 -17.17 1.11
N TYR A 103 -10.37 -17.32 -0.22
CA TYR A 103 -11.39 -18.07 -0.94
C TYR A 103 -11.41 -19.56 -0.57
N ARG A 104 -10.25 -20.18 -0.32
CA ARG A 104 -10.19 -21.60 0.11
C ARG A 104 -10.78 -21.80 1.50
N GLU A 105 -10.45 -20.92 2.44
CA GLU A 105 -11.00 -20.98 3.80
C GLU A 105 -12.53 -20.84 3.81
N ASN A 106 -13.09 -19.99 2.95
CA ASN A 106 -14.54 -19.74 2.90
C ASN A 106 -15.29 -20.71 1.96
N GLU A 107 -14.61 -21.48 1.10
CA GLU A 107 -15.22 -22.54 0.30
C GLU A 107 -15.49 -23.82 1.11
N ASP A 108 -14.67 -24.09 2.12
CA ASP A 108 -14.86 -25.25 2.99
C ASP A 108 -16.04 -25.03 3.95
N ASP A 109 -16.28 -23.79 4.39
CA ASP A 109 -17.44 -23.41 5.20
C ASP A 109 -18.79 -23.61 4.46
N LEU A 110 -18.81 -23.56 3.13
CA LEU A 110 -20.02 -23.74 2.32
C LEU A 110 -20.36 -25.21 2.01
N LYS A 111 -19.47 -26.15 2.35
CA LYS A 111 -19.69 -27.59 2.12
C LYS A 111 -20.15 -28.34 3.36
N GLU A 112 -20.24 -27.67 4.51
CA GLU A 112 -20.68 -28.24 5.79
C GLU A 112 -22.17 -27.96 6.13
N GLU A 113 -22.94 -27.33 5.24
CA GLU A 113 -24.41 -27.21 5.33
C GLU A 113 -25.17 -28.21 4.43
#